data_AF-A0A956Z232-F1
#
_entry.id   AF-A0A956Z232-F1
#
_cell.length_a   1.000
_cell.length_b   1.000
_cell.length_c   1.000
_cell.angle_alpha   90.00
_cell.angle_beta   90.00
_cell.angle_gamma   90.00
#
_symmetry.space_group_name_H-M   'P 1'
#
loop_
_entity.id
_entity.type
_entity.pdbx_description
1 polymer ?
#
loop_
_entity_poly.entity_id
_entity_poly.type
_entity_poly.pdbx_seq_one_letter_code
_entity_poly.pdbx_strand_id
1 'polypeptide(L)'
;MRKHRFVRHGAVVLFYLLLAIIITFPLILNFSSAFAGFEYSDAYEDARHIWWFTYALRQGQPLFFQPLLAYPNGIEGVTLQANLLQYFPAWLFAFVMPLPAAHNLHMLL
;
A
#
# COMPACT_ATOMS: atom_id res chain seq x y z
N MET A 1 25.83 2.22 27.94
CA MET A 1 25.04 3.37 27.43
C MET A 1 24.16 3.09 26.19
N ARG A 2 24.51 2.18 25.27
CA ARG A 2 23.76 1.93 24.01
C ARG A 2 22.37 1.28 24.19
N LYS A 3 22.22 0.37 25.17
CA LYS A 3 20.98 -0.40 25.44
C LYS A 3 19.79 0.49 25.83
N HIS A 4 20.01 1.53 26.64
CA HIS A 4 18.95 2.46 27.05
C HIS A 4 18.37 3.26 25.89
N ARG A 5 19.17 3.57 24.85
CA ARG A 5 18.66 4.26 23.65
C ARG A 5 17.72 3.35 22.86
N PHE A 6 18.12 2.09 22.64
CA PHE A 6 17.27 1.10 21.96
C PHE A 6 15.96 0.85 22.70
N VAL A 7 15.99 0.73 24.02
CA VAL A 7 14.77 0.57 24.82
C VAL A 7 13.84 1.78 24.69
N ARG A 8 14.39 3.00 24.69
CA ARG A 8 13.60 4.23 24.49
C ARG A 8 12.99 4.30 23.09
N HIS A 9 13.76 4.03 22.04
CA HIS A 9 13.24 4.01 20.67
C HIS A 9 12.18 2.92 20.49
N GLY A 10 12.40 1.72 21.05
CA GLY A 10 11.41 0.64 21.04
C GLY A 10 10.12 1.02 21.77
N ALA A 11 10.22 1.71 22.91
CA ALA A 11 9.04 2.20 23.64
C ALA A 11 8.24 3.25 22.84
N VAL A 12 8.93 4.16 22.14
CA VAL A 12 8.28 5.16 21.27
C VAL A 12 7.60 4.49 20.08
N VAL A 13 8.27 3.55 19.40
CA VAL A 13 7.67 2.80 18.29
C VAL A 13 6.45 2.00 18.76
N LEU A 14 6.56 1.32 19.91
CA LEU A 14 5.44 0.58 20.49
C LEU A 14 4.26 1.50 20.83
N PHE A 15 4.53 2.67 21.39
CA PHE A 15 3.48 3.65 21.71
C PHE A 15 2.73 4.11 20.44
N TYR A 16 3.45 4.50 19.39
CA TYR A 16 2.82 4.88 18.12
C TYR A 16 2.11 3.71 17.43
N LEU A 17 2.65 2.49 17.54
CA LEU A 17 1.98 1.29 17.02
C LEU A 17 0.65 1.04 17.73
N LEU A 18 0.61 1.16 19.06
CA LEU A 18 -0.63 1.02 19.83
C LEU A 18 -1.64 2.12 19.48
N LEU A 19 -1.18 3.37 19.32
CA LEU A 19 -2.05 4.45 18.85
C LEU A 19 -2.60 4.18 17.45
N ALA A 20 -1.78 3.70 16.51
CA ALA A 20 -2.23 3.33 15.18
C ALA A 20 -3.30 2.24 15.23
N ILE A 21 -3.11 1.19 16.05
CA ILE A 21 -4.11 0.12 16.23
C ILE A 21 -5.43 0.69 16.78
N ILE A 22 -5.37 1.59 17.77
CA ILE A 22 -6.56 2.20 18.36
C ILE A 22 -7.29 3.09 17.36
N ILE A 23 -6.58 3.96 16.65
CA ILE A 23 -7.17 4.92 15.69
C ILE A 23 -7.78 4.19 14.48
N THR A 24 -7.11 3.15 14.00
CA THR A 24 -7.55 2.39 12.83
C THR A 24 -8.56 1.29 13.18
N PHE A 25 -8.91 1.10 14.45
CA PHE A 25 -9.89 0.07 14.83
C PHE A 25 -11.23 0.29 14.10
N PRO A 26 -11.85 -0.74 13.48
CA PRO A 26 -11.58 -2.18 13.60
C PRO A 26 -10.68 -2.79 12.50
N LEU A 27 -9.92 -1.99 11.74
CA LEU A 27 -9.13 -2.45 10.58
C LEU A 27 -8.23 -3.65 10.87
N ILE A 28 -7.59 -3.68 12.04
CA ILE A 28 -6.69 -4.79 12.42
C ILE A 28 -7.36 -6.17 12.38
N LEU A 29 -8.68 -6.23 12.62
CA LEU A 29 -9.46 -7.48 12.56
C LEU A 29 -9.68 -7.96 11.11
N ASN A 30 -9.60 -7.04 10.15
CA ASN A 30 -9.84 -7.28 8.72
C ASN A 30 -8.66 -6.82 7.85
N PHE A 31 -7.44 -6.83 8.41
CA PHE A 31 -6.27 -6.18 7.82
C PHE A 31 -5.92 -6.67 6.41
N SER A 32 -6.24 -7.94 6.10
CA SER A 32 -5.97 -8.57 4.80
C SER A 32 -7.18 -8.65 3.88
N SER A 33 -8.36 -8.23 4.34
CA SER A 33 -9.65 -8.36 3.62
C SER A 33 -10.36 -7.03 3.37
N ALA A 34 -10.01 -5.97 4.10
CA ALA A 34 -10.58 -4.63 3.96
C ALA A 34 -9.48 -3.58 3.75
N PHE A 35 -9.78 -2.54 2.98
CA PHE A 35 -8.92 -1.36 2.86
C PHE A 35 -9.22 -0.37 4.00
N ALA A 36 -8.19 0.32 4.46
CA ALA A 36 -8.36 1.48 5.33
C ALA A 36 -9.08 2.62 4.60
N GLY A 37 -9.99 3.30 5.28
CA GLY A 37 -10.72 4.46 4.73
C GLY A 37 -12.21 4.21 4.54
N PHE A 38 -12.83 5.08 3.76
CA PHE A 38 -14.27 5.06 3.48
C PHE A 38 -14.56 4.32 2.17
N GLU A 39 -15.79 3.84 1.98
CA GLU A 39 -16.19 3.03 0.80
C GLU A 39 -15.98 3.75 -0.55
N TYR A 40 -15.99 5.09 -0.56
CA TYR A 40 -15.74 5.90 -1.76
C TYR A 40 -14.44 6.70 -1.67
N SER A 41 -13.50 6.25 -0.85
CA SER A 41 -12.17 6.85 -0.79
C SER A 41 -11.28 6.39 -1.94
N ASP A 42 -10.18 7.12 -2.14
CA ASP A 42 -9.17 6.83 -3.15
C ASP A 42 -8.42 5.52 -2.87
N ALA A 43 -8.69 4.82 -1.75
CA ALA A 43 -8.07 3.54 -1.40
C ALA A 43 -8.20 2.48 -2.51
N TYR A 44 -9.31 2.46 -3.26
CA TYR A 44 -9.48 1.54 -4.39
C TYR A 44 -8.62 1.92 -5.58
N GLU A 45 -8.43 3.22 -5.82
CA GLU A 45 -7.55 3.72 -6.85
C GLU A 45 -6.08 3.42 -6.50
N ASP A 46 -5.67 3.67 -5.26
CA ASP A 46 -4.35 3.32 -4.73
C ASP A 46 -4.09 1.81 -4.84
N ALA A 47 -5.05 1.00 -4.40
CA ALA A 47 -4.98 -0.46 -4.50
C ALA A 47 -4.81 -0.92 -5.96
N ARG A 48 -5.52 -0.29 -6.91
CA ARG A 48 -5.37 -0.57 -8.35
C ARG A 48 -3.95 -0.25 -8.83
N HIS A 49 -3.35 0.86 -8.39
CA HIS A 49 -1.97 1.21 -8.73
C HIS A 49 -0.97 0.18 -8.18
N ILE A 50 -1.10 -0.16 -6.89
CA ILE A 50 -0.27 -1.17 -6.21
C ILE A 50 -0.36 -2.52 -6.94
N TRP A 51 -1.59 -2.94 -7.25
CA TRP A 51 -1.86 -4.16 -7.99
C TRP A 51 -1.24 -4.14 -9.37
N TRP A 52 -1.41 -3.04 -10.12
CA TRP A 52 -0.93 -2.95 -11.50
C TRP A 52 0.58 -3.11 -11.59
N PHE A 53 1.36 -2.42 -10.75
CA PHE A 53 2.81 -2.57 -10.77
C PHE A 53 3.24 -4.00 -10.47
N THR A 54 2.60 -4.64 -9.49
CA THR A 54 2.86 -6.05 -9.16
C THR A 54 2.53 -6.98 -10.33
N TYR A 55 1.35 -6.81 -10.93
CA TYR A 55 0.87 -7.60 -12.06
C TYR A 55 1.78 -7.42 -13.29
N ALA A 56 2.08 -6.18 -13.65
CA ALA A 56 2.87 -5.85 -14.82
C ALA A 56 4.31 -6.38 -14.71
N LEU A 57 4.94 -6.26 -13.54
CA LEU A 57 6.25 -6.85 -13.28
C LEU A 57 6.23 -8.39 -13.36
N ARG A 58 5.16 -9.04 -12.87
CA ARG A 58 5.03 -10.51 -12.93
C ARG A 58 4.75 -11.03 -14.34
N GLN A 59 4.01 -10.29 -15.14
CA GLN A 59 3.53 -10.72 -16.46
C GLN A 59 4.30 -10.10 -17.62
N GLY A 60 5.33 -9.29 -17.35
CA GLY A 60 6.09 -8.58 -18.38
C GLY A 60 5.27 -7.55 -19.15
N GLN A 61 4.25 -6.95 -18.52
CA GLN A 61 3.44 -5.90 -19.14
C GLN A 61 4.13 -4.53 -18.99
N PRO A 62 3.82 -3.54 -19.86
CA PRO A 62 4.37 -2.20 -19.71
C PRO A 62 3.85 -1.53 -18.42
N LEU A 63 4.76 -1.05 -17.57
CA LEU A 63 4.41 -0.47 -16.27
C LEU A 63 3.54 0.79 -16.39
N PHE A 64 3.82 1.62 -17.39
CA PHE A 64 3.18 2.91 -17.60
C PHE A 64 2.11 2.89 -18.69
N PHE A 65 1.60 1.71 -19.09
CA PHE A 65 0.44 1.60 -19.97
C PHE A 65 -0.67 0.87 -19.22
N GLN A 66 -1.91 1.34 -19.31
CA GLN A 66 -3.04 0.78 -18.56
C GLN A 66 -4.09 0.22 -19.53
N PRO A 67 -3.99 -1.06 -19.94
CA PRO A 67 -4.87 -1.65 -20.96
C PRO A 67 -6.32 -1.82 -20.48
N LEU A 68 -6.54 -1.91 -19.15
CA LEU A 68 -7.87 -2.09 -18.57
C LEU A 68 -8.61 -0.76 -18.36
N LEU A 69 -7.92 0.36 -18.46
CA LEU A 69 -8.53 1.69 -18.38
C LEU A 69 -8.81 2.19 -19.80
N ALA A 70 -10.00 2.75 -20.03
CA ALA A 70 -10.47 3.14 -21.37
C ALA A 70 -10.37 2.01 -22.41
N TYR A 71 -10.70 0.79 -22.00
CA TYR A 71 -10.80 -0.35 -22.91
C TYR A 71 -11.74 -0.03 -24.10
N PRO A 72 -11.41 -0.44 -25.34
CA PRO A 72 -10.29 -1.33 -25.74
C PRO A 72 -8.96 -0.63 -26.00
N ASN A 73 -8.92 0.70 -25.98
CA ASN A 73 -7.74 1.45 -26.44
C ASN A 73 -6.63 1.52 -25.38
N GLY A 74 -6.98 1.44 -24.10
CA GLY A 74 -6.03 1.67 -23.02
C GLY A 74 -5.81 3.17 -22.76
N ILE A 75 -5.08 3.50 -21.70
CA ILE A 75 -4.54 4.84 -21.50
C ILE A 75 -3.04 4.80 -21.18
N GLU A 76 -2.33 5.82 -21.64
CA GLU A 76 -0.96 6.08 -21.22
C GLU A 76 -0.95 6.54 -19.76
N GLY A 77 -0.16 5.85 -18.95
CA GLY A 77 0.11 6.16 -17.55
C GLY A 77 1.18 7.22 -17.38
N VAL A 78 1.26 8.22 -18.28
CA VAL A 78 2.25 9.32 -18.18
C VAL A 78 2.08 10.08 -16.85
N THR A 79 0.86 10.21 -16.35
CA THR A 79 0.58 10.77 -15.02
C THR A 79 0.91 9.81 -13.86
N LEU A 80 1.17 8.54 -14.15
CA LEU A 80 1.40 7.46 -13.18
C LEU A 80 2.90 7.20 -12.92
N GLN A 81 3.80 7.97 -13.53
CA GLN A 81 5.24 7.84 -13.25
C GLN A 81 5.56 8.14 -11.78
N ALA A 82 4.91 9.15 -11.20
CA ALA A 82 5.02 9.46 -9.78
C ALA A 82 4.50 8.31 -8.89
N ASN A 83 3.49 7.58 -9.37
CA ASN A 83 2.83 6.51 -8.62
C ASN A 83 3.77 5.33 -8.33
N LEU A 84 4.81 5.12 -9.15
CA LEU A 84 5.80 4.09 -8.89
C LEU A 84 6.54 4.33 -7.56
N LEU A 85 6.92 5.59 -7.29
CA LEU A 85 7.60 5.99 -6.06
C LEU A 85 6.61 6.24 -4.92
N GLN A 86 5.45 6.82 -5.22
CA GLN A 86 4.41 7.10 -4.21
C GLN A 86 3.94 5.82 -3.52
N TYR A 87 3.70 4.75 -4.29
CA TYR A 87 3.23 3.47 -3.75
C TYR A 87 4.36 2.48 -3.45
N PHE A 88 5.61 2.93 -3.44
CA PHE A 88 6.69 2.15 -2.86
C PHE A 88 6.68 2.33 -1.34
N PRO A 89 6.76 1.27 -0.51
CA PRO A 89 7.03 -0.13 -0.85
C PRO A 89 5.78 -1.03 -1.03
N ALA A 90 4.56 -0.47 -1.09
CA ALA A 90 3.32 -1.24 -1.15
C ALA A 90 3.25 -2.25 -2.32
N TRP A 91 3.66 -1.86 -3.53
CA TRP A 91 3.67 -2.79 -4.67
C TRP A 91 4.72 -3.90 -4.50
N LEU A 92 5.79 -3.68 -3.73
CA LEU A 92 6.75 -4.72 -3.39
C LEU A 92 6.15 -5.70 -2.38
N PHE A 93 5.43 -5.19 -1.39
CA PHE A 93 4.69 -5.98 -0.41
C PHE A 93 3.66 -6.90 -1.07
N ALA A 94 2.93 -6.41 -2.07
CA ALA A 94 1.94 -7.19 -2.82
C ALA A 94 2.52 -8.41 -3.58
N PHE A 95 3.86 -8.55 -3.67
CA PHE A 95 4.47 -9.80 -4.15
C PHE A 95 4.31 -10.97 -3.17
N VAL A 96 4.18 -10.71 -1.87
CA VAL A 96 4.22 -11.74 -0.83
C VAL A 96 3.01 -11.71 0.11
N MET A 97 2.16 -10.69 0.01
CA MET A 97 0.95 -10.57 0.84
C MET A 97 -0.27 -10.13 0.01
N PRO A 98 -1.50 -10.31 0.54
CA PRO A 98 -2.72 -9.82 -0.12
C PRO A 98 -2.70 -8.30 -0.33
N LEU A 99 -3.37 -7.85 -1.38
CA LEU A 99 -3.42 -6.42 -1.76
C LEU A 99 -3.91 -5.49 -0.63
N PRO A 100 -4.96 -5.83 0.14
CA PRO A 100 -5.38 -4.98 1.27
C PRO A 100 -4.32 -4.87 2.36
N ALA A 101 -3.63 -5.97 2.68
CA ALA A 101 -2.55 -5.96 3.66
C ALA A 101 -1.37 -5.09 3.22
N ALA A 102 -1.01 -5.15 1.93
CA ALA A 102 0.07 -4.34 1.35
C ALA A 102 -0.25 -2.83 1.41
N HIS A 103 -1.48 -2.45 1.05
CA HIS A 103 -1.95 -1.06 1.11
C HIS A 103 -2.01 -0.56 2.56
N ASN A 104 -2.64 -1.31 3.46
CA ASN A 104 -2.80 -0.92 4.86
C ASN A 104 -1.46 -0.80 5.59
N LEU A 105 -0.49 -1.68 5.30
CA LEU A 105 0.85 -1.57 5.87
C LEU A 105 1.58 -0.32 5.37
N HIS A 106 1.46 -0.02 4.07
CA HIS A 106 2.06 1.17 3.48
C HIS A 106 1.52 2.47 4.08
N MET A 107 0.23 2.55 4.36
CA MET A 107 -0.39 3.72 5.01
C MET A 107 0.22 4.02 6.40
N LEU A 108 0.81 3.02 7.07
CA LEU A 108 1.40 3.17 8.40
C LEU A 108 2.89 3.54 8.38
N LEU A 109 3.53 3.58 7.20
CA LEU A 109 4.96 3.85 7.02
C LEU A 109 5.22 5.27 6.53
#